data_AF-A0A522IS53-F1
#
_entry.id   AF-A0A522IS53-F1
#
_cell.length_a   1.000
_cell.length_b   1.000
_cell.length_c   1.000
_cell.angle_alpha   90.00
_cell.angle_beta   90.00
_cell.angle_gamma   90.00
#
_symmetry.space_group_name_H-M   'P 1'
#
loop_
_entity.id
_entity.type
_entity.pdbx_description
1 polymer ?
#
loop_
_entity_poly.entity_id
_entity_poly.type
_entity_poly.pdbx_seq_one_letter_code
_entity_poly.pdbx_strand_id
1 'polypeptide(L)'
;MLQASEIQKRFTHLQQTVSEASRTMHADATIPQHLMNWMAELEKECKSAKKIMSSTDEDRIRQCVDDLERIGERAERACQQASGLAAGIADTVSSMHSELSDLKRQLH
;
A
#
# COMPACT_ATOMS: atom_id res chain seq x y z
N MET A 1 -6.83 16.29 -13.10
CA MET A 1 -5.57 15.84 -12.48
C MET A 1 -5.47 16.38 -11.07
N LEU A 2 -5.16 15.53 -10.11
CA LEU A 2 -4.80 15.92 -8.75
C LEU A 2 -3.58 16.85 -8.75
N GLN A 3 -3.51 17.79 -7.79
CA GLN A 3 -2.27 18.51 -7.53
C GLN A 3 -1.23 17.60 -6.88
N ALA A 4 0.05 17.82 -7.19
CA ALA A 4 1.18 17.10 -6.59
C ALA A 4 1.16 17.12 -5.05
N SER A 5 0.74 18.22 -4.45
CA SER A 5 0.57 18.37 -3.00
C SER A 5 -0.49 17.42 -2.41
N GLU A 6 -1.57 17.17 -3.14
CA GLU A 6 -2.66 16.28 -2.73
C GLU A 6 -2.24 14.81 -2.88
N ILE A 7 -1.56 14.47 -3.98
CA ILE A 7 -0.95 13.14 -4.18
C ILE A 7 0.01 12.83 -3.03
N GLN A 8 0.88 13.78 -2.69
CA GLN A 8 1.85 13.62 -1.62
C GLN A 8 1.19 13.41 -0.25
N LYS A 9 0.09 14.14 0.05
CA LYS A 9 -0.69 13.95 1.29
C LYS A 9 -1.28 12.54 1.37
N ARG A 10 -2.02 12.13 0.34
CA ARG A 10 -2.64 10.80 0.28
C ARG A 10 -1.60 9.69 0.37
N PHE A 11 -0.49 9.86 -0.35
CA PHE A 11 0.62 8.92 -0.31
C PHE A 11 1.27 8.83 1.08
N THR A 12 1.44 9.97 1.77
CA THR A 12 1.99 9.98 3.14
C THR A 12 1.07 9.25 4.12
N HIS A 13 -0.25 9.45 4.00
CA HIS A 13 -1.23 8.73 4.80
C HIS A 13 -1.13 7.21 4.54
N LEU A 14 -1.05 6.81 3.28
CA LEU A 14 -0.88 5.41 2.89
C LEU A 14 0.41 4.80 3.48
N GLN A 15 1.54 5.51 3.44
CA GLN A 15 2.78 5.04 4.07
C GLN A 15 2.62 4.79 5.57
N GLN A 16 1.87 5.66 6.27
CA GLN A 16 1.62 5.51 7.71
C GLN A 16 0.77 4.26 7.97
N THR A 17 -0.33 4.08 7.23
CA THR A 17 -1.20 2.90 7.31
C THR A 17 -0.42 1.60 7.07
N VAL A 18 0.42 1.54 6.03
CA VAL A 18 1.27 0.37 5.74
C VAL A 18 2.25 0.10 6.88
N SER A 19 2.89 1.14 7.41
CA SER A 19 3.85 1.01 8.51
C SER A 19 3.19 0.51 9.80
N GLU A 20 1.97 0.96 10.10
CA GLU A 20 1.19 0.52 11.25
C GLU A 20 0.71 -0.92 11.09
N ALA A 21 0.25 -1.29 9.89
CA ALA A 21 -0.15 -2.65 9.56
C ALA A 21 1.03 -3.62 9.67
N SER A 22 2.20 -3.24 9.14
CA SER A 22 3.47 -3.98 9.27
C SER A 22 3.84 -4.25 10.72
N ARG A 23 3.76 -3.22 11.59
CA ARG A 23 4.01 -3.38 13.03
C ARG A 23 3.00 -4.30 13.71
N THR A 24 1.72 -4.14 13.41
CA THR A 24 0.64 -4.98 13.96
C THR A 24 0.85 -6.44 13.56
N MET A 25 1.18 -6.69 12.30
CA MET A 25 1.48 -8.03 11.79
C MET A 25 2.71 -8.65 12.44
N HIS A 26 3.77 -7.87 12.66
CA HIS A 26 4.95 -8.36 13.37
C HIS A 26 4.72 -8.64 14.86
N ALA A 27 3.76 -7.97 15.49
CA ALA A 27 3.38 -8.24 16.87
C ALA A 27 2.55 -9.54 17.01
N ASP A 28 1.91 -9.99 15.94
CA ASP A 28 1.07 -11.19 15.93
C ASP A 28 1.78 -12.37 15.25
N ALA A 29 2.24 -13.33 16.05
CA ALA A 29 2.93 -14.52 15.58
C ALA A 29 2.03 -15.52 14.82
N THR A 30 0.70 -15.31 14.83
CA THR A 30 -0.24 -16.16 14.10
C THR A 30 -0.32 -15.80 12.61
N ILE A 31 0.26 -14.66 12.22
CA ILE A 31 0.27 -14.19 10.84
C ILE A 31 1.16 -15.08 9.96
N PRO A 32 0.62 -15.64 8.87
CA PRO A 32 1.40 -16.42 7.92
C PRO A 32 2.61 -15.63 7.37
N GLN A 33 3.76 -16.30 7.23
CA GLN A 33 4.98 -15.68 6.69
C GLN A 33 4.80 -15.09 5.29
N HIS A 34 3.99 -15.74 4.44
CA HIS A 34 3.69 -15.20 3.11
C HIS A 34 2.99 -13.84 3.21
N LEU A 35 2.23 -13.59 4.28
CA LEU A 35 1.60 -12.30 4.50
C LEU A 35 2.62 -11.23 4.93
N MET A 36 3.49 -11.59 5.86
CA MET A 36 4.58 -10.70 6.27
C MET A 36 5.48 -10.32 5.10
N ASN A 37 5.75 -11.24 4.18
CA ASN A 37 6.59 -10.99 3.02
C ASN A 37 6.01 -9.92 2.08
N TRP A 38 4.70 -9.97 1.77
CA TRP A 38 4.10 -8.92 0.94
C TRP A 38 4.02 -7.59 1.67
N MET A 39 3.81 -7.61 2.99
CA MET A 39 3.75 -6.37 3.78
C MET A 39 5.12 -5.68 3.80
N ALA A 40 6.19 -6.46 3.97
CA ALA A 40 7.56 -5.97 3.89
C ALA A 40 7.91 -5.45 2.48
N GLU A 41 7.47 -6.14 1.42
CA GLU A 41 7.65 -5.71 0.04
C GLU A 41 6.92 -4.38 -0.22
N LEU A 42 5.67 -4.26 0.23
CA LEU A 42 4.89 -3.04 0.09
C LEU A 42 5.50 -1.88 0.89
N GLU A 43 5.93 -2.12 2.13
CA GLU A 43 6.59 -1.09 2.95
C GLU A 43 7.87 -0.57 2.27
N LYS A 44 8.64 -1.48 1.66
CA LYS A 44 9.84 -1.14 0.89
C LYS A 44 9.49 -0.31 -0.35
N GLU A 45 8.50 -0.72 -1.12
CA GLU A 45 8.08 0.03 -2.31
C GLU A 45 7.51 1.40 -1.93
N CYS A 46 6.71 1.48 -0.87
CA CYS A 46 6.27 2.75 -0.30
C CYS A 46 7.46 3.66 0.06
N LYS A 47 8.50 3.14 0.71
CA LYS A 47 9.71 3.94 1.05
C LYS A 47 10.42 4.45 -0.21
N SER A 48 10.56 3.61 -1.24
CA SER A 48 11.17 3.99 -2.52
C SER A 48 10.34 5.03 -3.27
N ALA A 49 9.02 4.84 -3.28
CA ALA A 49 8.02 5.69 -3.89
C ALA A 49 8.03 7.12 -3.33
N LYS A 50 8.37 7.31 -2.05
CA LYS A 50 8.48 8.66 -1.45
C LYS A 50 9.34 9.63 -2.26
N LYS A 51 10.46 9.15 -2.81
CA LYS A 51 11.37 9.95 -3.64
C LYS A 51 10.74 10.30 -4.99
N ILE A 52 9.98 9.36 -5.56
CA ILE A 52 9.27 9.53 -6.84
C ILE A 52 8.09 10.50 -6.68
N MET A 53 7.31 10.33 -5.61
CA MET A 53 6.17 11.19 -5.26
C MET A 53 6.56 12.64 -4.93
N SER A 54 7.84 12.86 -4.58
CA SER A 54 8.39 14.21 -4.36
C SER A 54 9.02 14.81 -5.62
N SER A 55 9.02 14.06 -6.74
CA SER A 55 9.53 14.55 -8.03
C SER A 55 8.41 15.24 -8.83
N THR A 56 8.79 16.02 -9.84
CA THR A 56 7.85 16.63 -10.79
C THR A 56 7.56 15.74 -12.00
N ASP A 57 8.02 14.49 -11.97
CA ASP A 57 7.88 13.54 -13.08
C ASP A 57 6.58 12.75 -12.91
N GLU A 58 5.53 13.22 -13.59
CA GLU A 58 4.20 12.63 -13.49
C GLU A 58 4.13 11.21 -14.02
N ASP A 59 4.93 10.86 -15.04
CA ASP A 59 4.93 9.51 -15.61
C ASP A 59 5.53 8.52 -14.62
N ARG A 60 6.60 8.91 -13.93
CA ARG A 60 7.16 8.11 -12.84
C ARG A 60 6.20 7.99 -11.67
N ILE A 61 5.45 9.05 -11.34
CA ILE A 61 4.41 9.00 -10.31
C ILE A 61 3.31 8.01 -10.70
N ARG A 62 2.78 8.08 -11.94
CA ARG A 62 1.78 7.14 -12.46
C ARG A 62 2.26 5.70 -12.36
N GLN A 63 3.44 5.41 -12.89
CA GLN A 63 4.02 4.07 -12.85
C GLN A 63 4.21 3.57 -11.41
N CYS A 64 4.67 4.45 -10.52
CA CYS A 64 4.84 4.11 -9.12
C CYS A 64 3.51 3.77 -8.43
N VAL A 65 2.43 4.48 -8.72
CA VAL A 65 1.10 4.15 -8.19
C VAL A 65 0.56 2.85 -8.80
N ASP A 66 0.80 2.60 -10.08
CA ASP A 66 0.44 1.35 -10.74
C ASP A 66 1.14 0.13 -10.10
N ASP A 67 2.44 0.26 -9.79
CA ASP A 67 3.20 -0.79 -9.13
C ASP A 67 2.70 -1.05 -7.69
N LEU A 68 2.41 0.02 -6.94
CA LEU A 68 1.87 -0.10 -5.58
C LEU A 68 0.48 -0.75 -5.59
N GLU A 69 -0.39 -0.37 -6.51
CA GLU A 69 -1.74 -0.94 -6.66
C GLU A 69 -1.67 -2.45 -6.93
N ARG A 70 -0.77 -2.87 -7.82
CA ARG A 70 -0.52 -4.29 -8.11
C ARG A 70 -0.05 -5.08 -6.88
N ILE A 71 0.80 -4.49 -6.04
CA ILE A 71 1.24 -5.13 -4.79
C ILE A 71 0.09 -5.18 -3.78
N GLY A 72 -0.70 -4.10 -3.68
CA GLY A 72 -1.89 -4.01 -2.85
C GLY A 72 -2.95 -5.06 -3.22
N GLU A 73 -3.20 -5.26 -4.52
CA GLU A 73 -4.12 -6.29 -5.01
C GLU A 73 -3.63 -7.69 -4.61
N ARG A 74 -2.33 -7.96 -4.74
CA ARG A 74 -1.73 -9.24 -4.33
C ARG A 74 -1.84 -9.45 -2.83
N ALA A 75 -1.62 -8.41 -2.04
CA ALA A 75 -1.78 -8.43 -0.59
C ALA A 75 -3.23 -8.74 -0.21
N GLU A 76 -4.19 -8.06 -0.83
CA GLU A 76 -5.62 -8.27 -0.57
C GLU A 76 -6.04 -9.71 -0.90
N ARG A 77 -5.63 -10.24 -2.05
CA ARG A 77 -5.88 -11.64 -2.43
C ARG A 77 -5.25 -12.63 -1.44
N ALA A 78 -4.08 -12.31 -0.90
CA ALA A 78 -3.42 -13.16 0.10
C ALA A 78 -4.18 -13.12 1.43
N CYS A 79 -4.65 -11.94 1.86
CA CYS A 79 -5.50 -11.79 3.04
C CYS A 79 -6.82 -12.56 2.91
N GLN A 80 -7.46 -12.52 1.73
CA GLN A 80 -8.70 -13.28 1.47
C GLN A 80 -8.48 -14.80 1.48
N GLN A 81 -7.30 -15.27 1.08
CA GLN A 81 -6.93 -16.69 1.13
C GLN A 81 -6.51 -17.16 2.53
N ALA A 82 -6.00 -16.27 3.35
CA ALA A 82 -5.61 -16.56 4.73
C ALA A 82 -6.84 -16.70 5.63
N SER A 83 -7.35 -17.92 5.76
CA SER A 83 -8.42 -18.25 6.70
C SER A 83 -7.97 -17.95 8.14
N GLY A 84 -8.71 -17.12 8.87
CA GLY A 84 -8.42 -16.77 10.25
C GLY A 84 -7.51 -15.56 10.45
N LEU A 85 -7.24 -14.77 9.40
CA LEU A 85 -6.57 -13.48 9.56
C LEU A 85 -7.38 -12.55 10.47
N ALA A 86 -6.70 -11.80 11.34
CA ALA A 86 -7.37 -10.78 12.15
C ALA A 86 -8.11 -9.79 11.23
N ALA A 87 -9.41 -9.56 11.50
CA ALA A 87 -10.27 -8.70 10.68
C ALA A 87 -9.63 -7.32 10.42
N GLY A 88 -8.96 -6.75 11.43
CA GLY A 88 -8.27 -5.46 11.29
C GLY A 88 -7.17 -5.44 10.23
N ILE A 89 -6.46 -6.55 9.97
CA ILE A 89 -5.43 -6.59 8.93
C ILE A 89 -6.08 -6.64 7.55
N ALA A 90 -7.10 -7.48 7.38
CA ALA A 90 -7.85 -7.56 6.13
C ALA A 90 -8.48 -6.20 5.77
N ASP A 91 -9.10 -5.52 6.75
CA ASP A 91 -9.67 -4.19 6.59
C ASP A 91 -8.61 -3.16 6.20
N THR A 92 -7.45 -3.19 6.87
CA THR A 92 -6.35 -2.26 6.58
C THR A 92 -5.83 -2.44 5.15
N VAL A 93 -5.66 -3.69 4.71
CA VAL A 93 -5.19 -4.01 3.36
C VAL A 93 -6.20 -3.60 2.30
N SER A 94 -7.49 -3.88 2.53
CA SER A 94 -8.54 -3.50 1.58
C SER A 94 -8.71 -1.98 1.49
N SER A 95 -8.65 -1.26 2.62
CA SER A 95 -8.69 0.20 2.65
C SER A 95 -7.52 0.83 1.91
N MET A 96 -6.32 0.25 2.07
CA MET A 96 -5.11 0.68 1.37
C MET A 96 -5.17 0.39 -0.13
N HIS A 97 -5.64 -0.79 -0.55
CA HIS A 97 -5.83 -1.12 -1.97
C HIS A 97 -6.87 -0.20 -2.63
N SER A 98 -7.95 0.11 -1.92
CA SER A 98 -8.96 1.07 -2.36
C SER A 98 -8.38 2.47 -2.57
N GLU A 99 -7.59 2.98 -1.61
CA GLU A 99 -6.89 4.27 -1.73
C GLU A 99 -5.92 4.31 -2.92
N LEU A 100 -5.17 3.22 -3.18
CA LEU A 100 -4.27 3.12 -4.34
C LEU A 100 -5.04 3.09 -5.66
N SER A 101 -6.13 2.33 -5.71
CA SER A 101 -7.00 2.26 -6.89
C SER A 101 -7.63 3.61 -7.21
N ASP A 102 -8.07 4.34 -6.19
CA ASP A 102 -8.61 5.69 -6.36
C ASP A 102 -7.55 6.71 -6.75
N LEU A 103 -6.34 6.61 -6.18
CA LEU A 103 -5.20 7.45 -6.57
C LEU A 103 -4.83 7.21 -8.03
N LYS A 104 -4.74 5.95 -8.46
CA LYS A 104 -4.50 5.55 -9.85
C LYS A 104 -5.53 6.16 -10.80
N ARG A 105 -6.81 6.01 -10.50
CA ARG A 105 -7.92 6.59 -11.29
C ARG A 105 -7.89 8.11 -11.42
N GLN A 106 -7.26 8.81 -10.48
CA GLN A 106 -7.16 10.27 -10.51
C GLN A 106 -5.89 10.79 -11.22
N LEU A 107 -4.91 9.90 -11.43
CA LEU A 107 -3.64 10.17 -12.11
C LEU A 107 -3.70 9.84 -13.62
N HIS A 108 -4.52 8.87 -14.00
CA HIS A 108 -4.89 8.52 -15.38
C HIS A 108 -6.12 9.31 -15.83
#